data_AF-A0A0D7QLF6-F1
#
_entry.id   AF-A0A0D7QLF6-F1
#
_cell.length_a   1.000
_cell.length_b   1.000
_cell.length_c   1.000
_cell.angle_alpha   90.00
_cell.angle_beta   90.00
_cell.angle_gamma   90.00
#
_symmetry.space_group_name_H-M   'P 1'
#
loop_
_entity.id
_entity.type
_entity.pdbx_description
1 polymer ?
#
loop_
_entity_poly.entity_id
_entity_poly.type
_entity_poly.pdbx_seq_one_letter_code
_entity_poly.pdbx_strand_id
1 'polypeptide(L)'
;MAPEIQFELFANGSPIGKDLVRHWHRRAKSAGERQDYDSFDAFTRLWTGFNQWGMRVTEVDTDAEMIRKLAESPALSRAFTELLERDVPSLTYAKVFAAFWPIFNVKDIRKKRLREQFLGLDRPEYIRWMRGRHVQHQPQGNFDREKPSWSQTIRAIYQVRCNLLHGEKGDSSEDYRIVEGAYRILLSFIDGVELYRWPQAASGATA
;
A
#
# COMPACT_ATOMS: atom_id res chain seq x y z
N MET A 1 -9.27 -4.78 23.25
CA MET A 1 -8.51 -3.75 22.50
C MET A 1 -7.48 -4.47 21.67
N ALA A 2 -7.39 -4.20 20.35
CA ALA A 2 -6.29 -4.73 19.56
C ALA A 2 -4.98 -4.10 20.06
N PRO A 3 -3.87 -4.84 20.20
CA PRO A 3 -2.61 -4.26 20.63
C PRO A 3 -2.21 -3.16 19.63
N GLU A 4 -1.95 -1.97 20.17
CA GLU A 4 -1.54 -0.77 19.45
C GLU A 4 -0.23 -1.02 18.70
N ILE A 5 0.03 -0.23 17.65
CA ILE A 5 1.31 -0.30 16.91
C ILE A 5 2.41 0.23 17.83
N GLN A 6 3.46 -0.56 17.99
CA GLN A 6 4.61 -0.26 18.83
C GLN A 6 5.74 0.33 17.98
N PHE A 7 5.64 1.63 17.65
CA PHE A 7 6.62 2.33 16.81
C PHE A 7 8.04 2.30 17.39
N GLU A 8 8.14 2.30 18.72
CA GLU A 8 9.36 2.24 19.52
C GLU A 8 10.16 0.96 19.27
N LEU A 9 9.52 -0.15 18.89
CA LEU A 9 10.23 -1.40 18.57
C LEU A 9 11.15 -1.26 17.37
N PHE A 10 10.78 -0.42 16.40
CA PHE A 10 11.65 -0.09 15.28
C PHE A 10 12.67 0.98 15.67
N ALA A 11 12.26 2.03 16.40
CA ALA A 11 13.16 3.10 16.85
C ALA A 11 14.33 2.56 17.69
N ASN A 12 14.01 1.67 18.64
CA ASN A 12 14.95 1.02 19.56
C ASN A 12 15.57 -0.26 18.99
N GLY A 13 15.20 -0.64 17.76
CA GLY A 13 15.75 -1.80 17.07
C GLY A 13 17.25 -1.67 16.78
N SER A 14 17.87 -2.79 16.38
CA SER A 14 19.29 -2.82 16.05
C SER A 14 19.63 -1.84 14.92
N PRO A 15 20.83 -1.22 14.93
CA PRO A 15 21.28 -0.37 13.83
C PRO A 15 21.21 -1.10 12.47
N ILE A 16 21.64 -2.35 12.43
CA ILE A 16 21.64 -3.19 11.22
C ILE A 16 20.23 -3.34 10.63
N GLY A 17 19.23 -3.63 11.46
CA GLY A 17 17.84 -3.77 10.99
C GLY A 17 17.28 -2.45 10.46
N LYS A 18 17.55 -1.33 11.14
CA LYS A 18 17.17 0.01 10.67
C LYS A 18 17.86 0.37 9.36
N ASP A 19 19.14 0.05 9.23
CA ASP A 19 19.92 0.33 8.03
C ASP A 19 19.46 -0.49 6.84
N LEU A 20 19.01 -1.73 7.04
CA LEU A 20 18.43 -2.55 5.99
C LEU A 20 17.11 -1.96 5.45
N VAL A 21 16.20 -1.53 6.33
CA VAL A 21 14.96 -0.85 5.90
C VAL A 21 15.26 0.43 5.13
N ARG A 22 16.19 1.25 5.62
CA ARG A 22 16.64 2.48 4.94
C ARG A 22 17.37 2.19 3.64
N HIS A 23 18.06 1.06 3.53
CA HIS A 23 18.72 0.63 2.30
C HIS A 23 17.68 0.30 1.22
N TRP A 24 16.65 -0.48 1.55
CA TRP A 24 15.54 -0.78 0.63
C TRP A 24 14.81 0.48 0.18
N HIS A 25 14.56 1.39 1.11
CA HIS A 25 13.95 2.67 0.82
C HIS A 25 14.78 3.49 -0.19
N ARG A 26 16.09 3.67 0.04
CA ARG A 26 16.98 4.35 -0.90
C ARG A 26 16.99 3.70 -2.27
N ARG A 27 17.06 2.37 -2.32
CA ARG A 27 17.03 1.61 -3.58
C ARG A 27 15.73 1.81 -4.36
N ALA A 28 14.61 1.95 -3.68
CA ALA A 28 13.32 2.22 -4.29
C ALA A 28 13.30 3.64 -4.90
N LYS A 29 13.71 4.66 -4.15
CA LYS A 29 13.81 6.04 -4.65
C LYS A 29 14.70 6.15 -5.87
N SER A 30 15.92 5.60 -5.79
CA SER A 30 16.85 5.60 -6.92
C SER A 30 16.30 4.84 -8.11
N ALA A 31 15.55 3.75 -7.92
CA ALA A 31 14.89 3.07 -9.03
C ALA A 31 13.85 3.99 -9.70
N GLY A 32 13.07 4.74 -8.91
CA GLY A 32 12.07 5.71 -9.37
C GLY A 32 12.57 6.95 -10.11
N GLU A 33 13.89 7.19 -10.09
CA GLU A 33 14.54 8.37 -10.68
C GLU A 33 15.37 8.02 -11.92
N ARG A 34 15.54 6.73 -12.23
CA ARG A 34 16.36 6.27 -13.36
C ARG A 34 15.66 6.47 -14.70
N GLN A 35 16.47 6.55 -15.76
CA GLN A 35 15.97 6.63 -17.13
C GLN A 35 15.25 5.35 -17.58
N ASP A 36 15.70 4.19 -17.11
CA ASP A 36 15.08 2.87 -17.34
C ASP A 36 14.08 2.51 -16.23
N TYR A 37 13.31 3.51 -15.78
CA TYR A 37 12.37 3.35 -14.67
C TYR A 37 11.37 2.21 -14.90
N ASP A 38 11.30 1.31 -13.93
CA ASP A 38 10.27 0.29 -13.82
C ASP A 38 9.55 0.38 -12.47
N SER A 39 8.25 0.68 -12.53
CA SER A 39 7.37 0.76 -11.36
C SER A 39 7.29 -0.56 -10.58
N PHE A 40 7.45 -1.71 -11.24
CA PHE A 40 7.42 -3.02 -10.58
C PHE A 40 8.63 -3.23 -9.69
N ASP A 41 9.85 -2.97 -10.20
CA ASP A 41 11.08 -3.02 -9.41
C ASP A 41 11.07 -1.99 -8.27
N ALA A 42 10.69 -0.74 -8.57
CA ALA A 42 10.64 0.31 -7.56
C ALA A 42 9.64 0.00 -6.43
N PHE A 43 8.43 -0.46 -6.78
CA PHE A 43 7.42 -0.90 -5.81
C PHE A 43 7.90 -2.08 -4.98
N THR A 44 8.50 -3.09 -5.60
CA THR A 44 8.95 -4.30 -4.88
C THR A 44 10.03 -3.96 -3.85
N ARG A 45 10.97 -3.08 -4.20
CA ARG A 45 12.00 -2.58 -3.28
C ARG A 45 11.38 -1.80 -2.12
N LEU A 46 10.43 -0.90 -2.43
CA LEU A 46 9.77 -0.09 -1.42
C LEU A 46 8.97 -0.96 -0.45
N TRP A 47 8.18 -1.89 -0.98
CA TRP A 47 7.39 -2.84 -0.20
C TRP A 47 8.28 -3.68 0.72
N THR A 48 9.45 -4.12 0.25
CA THR A 48 10.39 -4.91 1.07
C THR A 48 10.80 -4.15 2.33
N GLY A 49 11.17 -2.88 2.21
CA GLY A 49 11.49 -2.05 3.37
C GLY A 49 10.28 -1.79 4.27
N PHE A 50 9.13 -1.47 3.67
CA PHE A 50 7.89 -1.21 4.41
C PHE A 50 7.39 -2.45 5.18
N ASN A 51 7.47 -3.64 4.58
CA ASN A 51 7.06 -4.90 5.21
C ASN A 51 7.96 -5.22 6.40
N GLN A 52 9.28 -5.07 6.27
CA GLN A 52 10.21 -5.27 7.39
C GLN A 52 9.93 -4.32 8.56
N TRP A 53 9.69 -3.03 8.26
CA TRP A 53 9.27 -2.06 9.27
C TRP A 53 7.93 -2.46 9.90
N GLY A 54 6.92 -2.78 9.10
CA GLY A 54 5.57 -3.12 9.54
C GLY A 54 5.56 -4.35 10.43
N MET A 55 6.24 -5.43 10.05
CA MET A 55 6.38 -6.64 10.85
C MET A 55 7.04 -6.34 12.21
N ARG A 56 8.02 -5.44 12.23
CA ARG A 56 8.71 -5.06 13.47
C ARG A 56 7.81 -4.28 14.43
N VAL A 57 7.01 -3.32 13.94
CA VAL A 57 6.16 -2.47 14.80
C VAL A 57 4.83 -3.12 15.18
N THR A 58 4.48 -4.24 14.55
CA THR A 58 3.23 -4.97 14.81
C THR A 58 3.43 -6.28 15.58
N GLU A 59 4.63 -6.88 15.51
CA GLU A 59 5.00 -8.18 16.11
C GLU A 59 4.02 -9.31 15.78
N VAL A 60 3.56 -9.34 14.53
CA VAL A 60 2.72 -10.43 14.01
C VAL A 60 3.51 -11.26 13.01
N ASP A 61 3.02 -12.46 12.73
CA ASP A 61 3.73 -13.43 11.88
C ASP A 61 3.30 -13.38 10.41
N THR A 62 2.21 -12.69 10.10
CA THR A 62 1.67 -12.63 8.73
C THR A 62 1.49 -11.21 8.22
N ASP A 63 1.77 -11.03 6.93
CA ASP A 63 1.56 -9.75 6.27
C ASP A 63 0.08 -9.30 6.32
N ALA A 64 -0.86 -10.26 6.29
CA ALA A 64 -2.28 -9.96 6.34
C ALA A 64 -2.68 -9.34 7.70
N GLU A 65 -2.16 -9.89 8.80
CA GLU A 65 -2.37 -9.33 10.14
C GLU A 65 -1.63 -8.01 10.33
N MET A 66 -0.42 -7.89 9.76
CA MET A 66 0.34 -6.65 9.77
C MET A 66 -0.49 -5.55 9.11
N ILE A 67 -0.96 -5.77 7.88
CA ILE A 67 -1.78 -4.77 7.16
C ILE A 67 -3.10 -4.48 7.86
N ARG A 68 -3.73 -5.48 8.50
CA ARG A 68 -4.92 -5.24 9.31
C ARG A 68 -4.63 -4.25 10.45
N LYS A 69 -3.58 -4.48 11.23
CA LYS A 69 -3.16 -3.59 12.32
C LYS A 69 -2.77 -2.21 11.81
N LEU A 70 -1.98 -2.13 10.74
CA LEU A 70 -1.60 -0.86 10.12
C LEU A 70 -2.83 -0.06 9.66
N ALA A 71 -3.79 -0.71 8.99
CA ALA A 71 -5.02 -0.07 8.50
C ALA A 71 -5.94 0.43 9.61
N GLU A 72 -5.88 -0.18 10.80
CA GLU A 72 -6.71 0.16 11.96
C GLU A 72 -6.05 1.20 12.88
N SER A 73 -4.82 1.64 12.59
CA SER A 73 -4.10 2.60 13.42
C SER A 73 -4.67 4.01 13.31
N PRO A 74 -5.13 4.61 14.43
CA PRO A 74 -5.55 6.01 14.44
C PRO A 74 -4.38 6.96 14.17
N ALA A 75 -3.18 6.64 14.66
CA ALA A 75 -1.98 7.45 14.46
C ALA A 75 -1.58 7.54 12.97
N LEU A 76 -1.51 6.40 12.28
CA LEU A 76 -1.21 6.38 10.84
C LEU A 76 -2.34 7.04 10.03
N SER A 77 -3.59 6.85 10.44
CA SER A 77 -4.74 7.48 9.78
C SER A 77 -4.68 9.00 9.87
N ARG A 78 -4.41 9.56 11.06
CA ARG A 78 -4.24 11.01 11.25
C ARG A 78 -3.09 11.56 10.41
N ALA A 79 -1.92 10.94 10.47
CA ALA A 79 -0.77 11.42 9.69
C ALA A 79 -0.98 11.34 8.18
N PHE A 80 -1.71 10.32 7.70
CA PHE A 80 -2.09 10.25 6.30
C PHE A 80 -3.03 11.39 5.92
N THR A 81 -4.06 11.66 6.72
CA THR A 81 -4.98 12.80 6.49
C THR A 81 -4.22 14.12 6.49
N GLU A 82 -3.38 14.38 7.50
CA GLU A 82 -2.57 15.59 7.60
C GLU A 82 -1.61 15.73 6.40
N LEU A 83 -1.02 14.63 5.93
CA LEU A 83 -0.18 14.62 4.73
C LEU A 83 -0.99 15.04 3.50
N LEU A 84 -2.18 14.47 3.29
CA LEU A 84 -3.00 14.80 2.12
C LEU A 84 -3.55 16.24 2.16
N GLU A 85 -3.73 16.81 3.35
CA GLU A 85 -4.16 18.20 3.51
C GLU A 85 -3.04 19.21 3.19
N ARG A 86 -1.78 18.88 3.54
CA ARG A 86 -0.65 19.81 3.39
C ARG A 86 0.18 19.62 2.12
N ASP A 87 0.16 18.44 1.52
CA ASP A 87 0.99 18.10 0.36
C ASP A 87 0.15 17.74 -0.88
N VAL A 88 0.05 18.70 -1.79
CA VAL A 88 -0.74 18.57 -3.05
C VAL A 88 -0.26 17.41 -3.93
N PRO A 89 1.05 17.14 -4.10
CA PRO A 89 1.52 15.96 -4.81
C PRO A 89 1.00 14.64 -4.19
N SER A 90 1.08 14.49 -2.86
CA SER A 90 0.59 13.32 -2.13
C SER A 90 -0.90 13.11 -2.33
N LEU A 91 -1.71 14.17 -2.23
CA LEU A 91 -3.15 14.11 -2.54
C LEU A 91 -3.41 13.65 -3.98
N THR A 92 -2.63 14.15 -4.93
CA THR A 92 -2.74 13.78 -6.34
C THR A 92 -2.44 12.29 -6.54
N TYR A 93 -1.35 11.79 -5.97
CA TYR A 93 -1.01 10.36 -6.03
C TYR A 93 -2.09 9.49 -5.39
N ALA A 94 -2.64 9.91 -4.24
CA ALA A 94 -3.71 9.19 -3.57
C ALA A 94 -4.97 9.08 -4.44
N LYS A 95 -5.41 10.19 -5.06
CA LYS A 95 -6.58 10.22 -5.96
C LYS A 95 -6.38 9.40 -7.22
N VAL A 96 -5.21 9.55 -7.86
CA VAL A 96 -4.85 8.76 -9.06
C VAL A 96 -4.87 7.27 -8.74
N PHE A 97 -4.33 6.86 -7.60
CA PHE A 97 -4.37 5.47 -7.19
C PHE A 97 -5.81 5.01 -6.85
N ALA A 98 -6.60 5.86 -6.19
CA ALA A 98 -7.99 5.55 -5.82
C ALA A 98 -8.93 5.42 -7.03
N ALA A 99 -8.61 6.02 -8.18
CA ALA A 99 -9.32 5.80 -9.43
C ALA A 99 -9.32 4.32 -9.87
N PHE A 100 -8.30 3.56 -9.43
CA PHE A 100 -8.20 2.12 -9.69
C PHE A 100 -8.95 1.25 -8.68
N TRP A 101 -9.66 1.83 -7.71
CA TRP A 101 -10.42 1.05 -6.74
C TRP A 101 -11.80 0.66 -7.30
N PRO A 102 -12.26 -0.58 -7.08
CA PRO A 102 -11.59 -1.65 -6.32
C PRO A 102 -10.53 -2.40 -7.14
N ILE A 103 -9.49 -2.89 -6.46
CA ILE A 103 -8.45 -3.76 -7.02
C ILE A 103 -8.84 -5.21 -6.72
N PHE A 104 -9.18 -5.97 -7.76
CA PHE A 104 -9.63 -7.36 -7.61
C PHE A 104 -8.48 -8.34 -7.39
N ASN A 105 -8.76 -9.43 -6.68
CA ASN A 105 -7.82 -10.49 -6.36
C ASN A 105 -7.65 -11.42 -7.57
N VAL A 106 -6.47 -11.40 -8.17
CA VAL A 106 -6.18 -12.18 -9.39
C VAL A 106 -6.24 -13.70 -9.17
N LYS A 107 -5.83 -14.16 -7.98
CA LYS A 107 -5.92 -15.58 -7.61
C LYS A 107 -7.38 -16.05 -7.54
N ASP A 108 -8.29 -15.20 -7.05
CA ASP A 108 -9.71 -15.52 -7.02
C ASP A 108 -10.34 -15.49 -8.42
N ILE A 109 -9.98 -14.51 -9.25
CA ILE A 109 -10.35 -14.47 -10.69
C ILE A 109 -9.96 -15.77 -11.39
N ARG A 110 -8.72 -16.23 -11.17
CA ARG A 110 -8.21 -17.49 -11.71
C ARG A 110 -9.00 -18.70 -11.21
N LYS A 111 -9.21 -18.80 -9.90
CA LYS A 111 -9.98 -19.91 -9.30
C LYS A 111 -11.38 -20.02 -9.89
N LYS A 112 -12.00 -18.88 -10.18
CA LYS A 112 -13.34 -18.79 -10.78
C LYS A 112 -13.34 -18.87 -12.32
N ARG A 113 -12.17 -19.02 -12.97
CA ARG A 113 -11.99 -19.15 -14.43
C ARG A 113 -12.62 -18.00 -15.23
N LEU A 114 -12.41 -16.78 -14.76
CA LEU A 114 -13.10 -15.59 -15.27
C LEU A 114 -12.31 -14.80 -16.34
N ARG A 115 -11.02 -15.09 -16.55
CA ARG A 115 -10.08 -14.24 -17.33
C ARG A 115 -10.56 -13.82 -18.72
N GLU A 116 -11.13 -14.75 -19.48
CA GLU A 116 -11.53 -14.49 -20.86
C GLU A 116 -12.92 -13.84 -20.97
N GLN A 117 -13.71 -13.88 -19.89
CA GLN A 117 -15.11 -13.49 -19.91
C GLN A 117 -15.35 -11.99 -19.71
N PHE A 118 -14.28 -11.21 -19.47
CA PHE A 118 -14.36 -9.75 -19.30
C PHE A 118 -13.46 -8.99 -20.28
N LEU A 119 -12.91 -9.68 -21.29
CA LEU A 119 -12.17 -9.03 -22.37
C LEU A 119 -13.11 -8.07 -23.12
N GLY A 120 -12.70 -6.81 -23.24
CA GLY A 120 -13.47 -5.76 -23.93
C GLY A 120 -14.49 -5.00 -23.07
N LEU A 121 -14.65 -5.35 -21.79
CA LEU A 121 -15.47 -4.54 -20.88
C LEU A 121 -14.76 -3.22 -20.56
N ASP A 122 -15.54 -2.14 -20.47
CA ASP A 122 -15.04 -0.91 -19.88
C ASP A 122 -14.87 -1.07 -18.36
N ARG A 123 -14.20 -0.11 -17.72
CA ARG A 123 -13.90 -0.20 -16.28
C ARG A 123 -15.16 -0.27 -15.40
N PRO A 124 -16.20 0.58 -15.59
CA PRO A 124 -17.47 0.43 -14.88
C PRO A 124 -18.15 -0.94 -15.03
N GLU A 125 -18.21 -1.47 -16.25
CA GLU A 125 -18.79 -2.78 -16.55
C GLU A 125 -17.99 -3.91 -15.92
N TYR A 126 -16.66 -3.87 -16.06
CA TYR A 126 -15.73 -4.77 -15.42
C TYR A 126 -15.95 -4.83 -13.90
N ILE A 127 -16.03 -3.66 -13.24
CA ILE A 127 -16.27 -3.60 -11.79
C ILE A 127 -17.62 -4.22 -11.42
N ARG A 128 -18.69 -3.87 -12.14
CA ARG A 128 -20.04 -4.41 -11.91
C ARG A 128 -20.05 -5.94 -12.06
N TRP A 129 -19.44 -6.43 -13.13
CA TRP A 129 -19.36 -7.84 -13.49
C TRP A 129 -18.59 -8.66 -12.46
N MET A 130 -17.45 -8.14 -11.98
CA MET A 130 -16.62 -8.77 -10.96
C MET A 130 -17.31 -8.80 -9.60
N ARG A 131 -17.97 -7.70 -9.21
CA ARG A 131 -18.78 -7.66 -7.98
C ARG A 131 -19.94 -8.64 -8.02
N GLY A 132 -20.65 -8.73 -9.15
CA GLY A 132 -21.74 -9.70 -9.34
C GLY A 132 -21.29 -11.17 -9.24
N ARG A 133 -20.00 -11.45 -9.41
CA ARG A 133 -19.39 -12.78 -9.25
C ARG A 133 -18.72 -12.98 -7.90
N HIS A 134 -18.88 -12.03 -6.99
CA HIS A 134 -18.26 -12.05 -5.65
C HIS A 134 -16.76 -12.31 -5.72
N VAL A 135 -16.07 -11.64 -6.66
CA VAL A 135 -14.61 -11.67 -6.71
C VAL A 135 -14.06 -10.83 -5.56
N GLN A 136 -13.14 -11.39 -4.78
CA GLN A 136 -12.50 -10.69 -3.68
C GLN A 136 -11.75 -9.45 -4.19
N HIS A 137 -11.76 -8.35 -3.43
CA HIS A 137 -11.09 -7.11 -3.80
C HIS A 137 -10.67 -6.28 -2.58
N GLN A 138 -9.84 -5.27 -2.82
CA GLN A 138 -9.59 -4.20 -1.85
C GLN A 138 -9.57 -2.83 -2.54
N PRO A 139 -9.98 -1.74 -1.87
CA PRO A 139 -10.65 -1.75 -0.57
C PRO A 139 -12.07 -2.34 -0.65
N GLN A 140 -12.61 -2.73 0.51
CA GLN A 140 -13.99 -3.18 0.68
C GLN A 140 -14.94 -2.02 1.03
N GLY A 141 -16.25 -2.23 0.85
CA GLY A 141 -17.27 -1.26 1.21
C GLY A 141 -17.36 -0.05 0.25
N ASN A 142 -17.88 1.05 0.78
CA ASN A 142 -17.97 2.33 0.08
C ASN A 142 -16.68 3.13 0.29
N PHE A 143 -16.16 3.71 -0.78
CA PHE A 143 -14.97 4.55 -0.76
C PHE A 143 -15.19 5.77 -1.64
N ASP A 144 -14.78 6.93 -1.13
CA ASP A 144 -14.74 8.18 -1.88
C ASP A 144 -13.34 8.31 -2.50
N ARG A 145 -13.28 8.29 -3.83
CA ARG A 145 -12.02 8.40 -4.58
C ARG A 145 -11.40 9.79 -4.48
N GLU A 146 -12.22 10.79 -4.16
CA GLU A 146 -11.76 12.17 -3.94
C GLU A 146 -11.24 12.38 -2.51
N LYS A 147 -11.58 11.48 -1.58
CA LYS A 147 -11.12 11.50 -0.19
C LYS A 147 -10.60 10.13 0.25
N PRO A 148 -9.47 9.66 -0.33
CA PRO A 148 -8.88 8.38 0.06
C PRO A 148 -8.51 8.38 1.55
N SER A 149 -8.85 7.30 2.26
CA SER A 149 -8.42 7.10 3.66
C SER A 149 -7.21 6.17 3.75
N TRP A 150 -6.45 6.27 4.85
CA TRP A 150 -5.31 5.39 5.11
C TRP A 150 -5.70 3.90 5.03
N SER A 151 -6.75 3.50 5.74
CA SER A 151 -7.21 2.11 5.80
C SER A 151 -7.52 1.54 4.41
N GLN A 152 -8.17 2.32 3.56
CA GLN A 152 -8.48 1.91 2.18
C GLN A 152 -7.22 1.85 1.32
N THR A 153 -6.36 2.86 1.42
CA THR A 153 -5.10 2.97 0.67
C THR A 153 -4.18 1.79 0.96
N ILE A 154 -3.89 1.50 2.23
CA ILE A 154 -2.95 0.43 2.59
C ILE A 154 -3.47 -0.96 2.23
N ARG A 155 -4.79 -1.19 2.33
CA ARG A 155 -5.43 -2.44 1.90
C ARG A 155 -5.35 -2.61 0.38
N ALA A 156 -5.54 -1.53 -0.38
CA ALA A 156 -5.40 -1.53 -1.82
C ALA A 156 -3.95 -1.83 -2.24
N ILE A 157 -2.96 -1.16 -1.63
CA ILE A 157 -1.53 -1.42 -1.86
C ILE A 157 -1.18 -2.88 -1.58
N TYR A 158 -1.67 -3.43 -0.45
CA TYR A 158 -1.46 -4.85 -0.13
C TYR A 158 -2.02 -5.79 -1.20
N GLN A 159 -3.22 -5.49 -1.72
CA GLN A 159 -3.79 -6.27 -2.82
C GLN A 159 -2.98 -6.16 -4.11
N VAL A 160 -2.39 -4.99 -4.42
CA VAL A 160 -1.44 -4.85 -5.53
C VAL A 160 -0.26 -5.78 -5.35
N ARG A 161 0.37 -5.78 -4.16
CA ARG A 161 1.49 -6.67 -3.86
C ARG A 161 1.12 -8.14 -4.02
N CYS A 162 -0.01 -8.56 -3.46
CA CYS A 162 -0.48 -9.94 -3.60
C CYS A 162 -0.70 -10.34 -5.06
N ASN A 163 -1.23 -9.43 -5.88
CA ASN A 163 -1.44 -9.69 -7.30
C ASN A 163 -0.13 -9.77 -8.09
N LEU A 164 0.89 -8.99 -7.72
CA LEU A 164 2.22 -9.03 -8.32
C LEU A 164 2.95 -10.34 -8.01
N LEU A 165 3.04 -10.72 -6.73
CA LEU A 165 3.79 -11.90 -6.30
C LEU A 165 3.14 -13.23 -6.68
N HIS A 166 1.89 -13.22 -7.16
CA HIS A 166 1.27 -14.40 -7.75
C HIS A 166 1.56 -14.56 -9.25
N GLY A 167 2.38 -13.68 -9.86
CA GLY A 167 2.86 -13.81 -11.23
C GLY A 167 1.79 -13.56 -12.29
N GLU A 168 0.73 -12.82 -11.94
CA GLU A 168 -0.44 -12.63 -12.81
C GLU A 168 -0.61 -11.19 -13.32
N LYS A 169 0.17 -10.25 -12.79
CA LYS A 169 0.32 -8.90 -13.34
C LYS A 169 1.63 -8.86 -14.11
N GLY A 170 1.57 -8.60 -15.41
CA GLY A 170 2.76 -8.84 -16.23
C GLY A 170 2.94 -8.06 -17.51
N ASP A 171 1.91 -7.42 -18.11
CA ASP A 171 2.19 -6.65 -19.34
C ASP A 171 1.09 -5.69 -19.82
N SER A 172 0.12 -5.33 -18.96
CA SER A 172 -0.91 -4.35 -19.35
C SER A 172 -0.53 -2.94 -18.91
N SER A 173 -0.81 -1.94 -19.74
CA SER A 173 -0.62 -0.53 -19.36
C SER A 173 -1.42 -0.13 -18.11
N GLU A 174 -2.53 -0.82 -17.82
CA GLU A 174 -3.31 -0.60 -16.60
C GLU A 174 -2.60 -1.18 -15.36
N ASP A 175 -1.99 -2.37 -15.46
CA ASP A 175 -1.21 -2.94 -14.36
C ASP A 175 -0.02 -2.04 -13.99
N TYR A 176 0.72 -1.54 -14.98
CA TYR A 176 1.78 -0.55 -14.76
C TYR A 176 1.25 0.67 -14.00
N ARG A 177 0.11 1.24 -14.39
CA ARG A 177 -0.46 2.42 -13.71
C ARG A 177 -0.93 2.12 -12.28
N ILE A 178 -1.46 0.92 -12.03
CA ILE A 178 -1.86 0.50 -10.69
C ILE A 178 -0.64 0.35 -9.78
N VAL A 179 0.43 -0.29 -10.28
CA VAL A 179 1.69 -0.46 -9.54
C VAL A 179 2.37 0.87 -9.31
N GLU A 180 2.41 1.73 -10.32
CA GLU A 180 2.89 3.11 -10.23
C GLU A 180 2.17 3.89 -9.15
N GLY A 181 0.83 3.87 -9.17
CA GLY A 181 0.01 4.55 -8.17
C GLY A 181 0.31 4.05 -6.75
N ALA A 182 0.42 2.73 -6.57
CA ALA A 182 0.75 2.12 -5.28
C ALA A 182 2.16 2.52 -4.80
N TYR A 183 3.14 2.52 -5.69
CA TYR A 183 4.51 2.96 -5.41
C TYR A 183 4.56 4.42 -4.99
N ARG A 184 3.99 5.32 -5.81
CA ARG A 184 4.05 6.77 -5.58
C ARG A 184 3.40 7.14 -4.25
N ILE A 185 2.19 6.66 -3.96
CA ILE A 185 1.51 7.02 -2.72
C ILE A 185 2.18 6.39 -1.49
N LEU A 186 2.72 5.16 -1.59
CA LEU A 186 3.45 4.56 -0.48
C LEU A 186 4.75 5.31 -0.20
N LEU A 187 5.48 5.72 -1.25
CA LEU A 187 6.72 6.48 -1.11
C LEU A 187 6.44 7.86 -0.50
N SER A 188 5.46 8.57 -1.06
CA SER A 188 5.02 9.87 -0.56
C SER A 188 4.61 9.80 0.91
N PHE A 189 3.89 8.74 1.31
CA PHE A 189 3.55 8.54 2.71
C PHE A 189 4.80 8.31 3.57
N ILE A 190 5.67 7.38 3.21
CA ILE A 190 6.90 7.06 3.96
C ILE A 190 7.77 8.30 4.16
N ASP A 191 8.00 9.07 3.10
CA ASP A 191 8.81 10.29 3.15
C ASP A 191 8.10 11.42 3.89
N GLY A 192 6.84 11.69 3.55
CA GLY A 192 6.08 12.85 4.02
C GLY A 192 5.70 12.80 5.50
N VAL A 193 5.66 11.61 6.10
CA VAL A 193 5.43 11.43 7.55
C VAL A 193 6.69 10.97 8.30
N GLU A 194 7.83 10.88 7.60
CA GLU A 194 9.08 10.33 8.11
C GLU A 194 8.91 8.98 8.82
N LEU A 195 8.21 8.02 8.19
CA LEU A 195 7.74 6.77 8.82
C LEU A 195 8.84 5.98 9.54
N TYR A 196 10.04 5.92 8.97
CA TYR A 196 11.19 5.19 9.54
C TYR A 196 11.97 5.99 10.60
N ARG A 197 11.51 7.19 10.92
CA ARG A 197 11.97 8.04 12.01
C ARG A 197 10.81 8.47 12.91
N TRP A 198 9.65 7.83 12.76
CA TRP A 198 8.40 8.26 13.40
C TRP A 198 8.66 8.62 14.86
N PRO A 199 8.37 9.87 15.26
CA PRO A 199 8.96 10.41 16.47
C PRO A 199 8.49 9.63 17.71
N GLN A 200 9.43 9.37 18.61
CA GLN A 200 9.20 8.88 19.98
C GLN A 200 8.31 9.81 20.83
N ALA A 201 7.79 10.90 20.26
CA ALA A 201 6.96 11.91 20.91
C ALA A 201 5.48 11.53 21.04
N ALA A 202 4.99 10.50 20.33
CA ALA A 202 3.62 10.01 20.50
C ALA A 202 3.47 9.00 21.67
N SER A 203 4.58 8.44 22.16
CA SER A 203 4.66 7.49 23.27
C SER A 203 4.79 8.17 24.65
N GLY A 204 4.60 9.50 24.73
CA GLY A 204 4.79 10.31 25.94
C GLY A 204 3.52 11.00 26.46
N ALA A 205 2.33 10.47 26.18
CA ALA A 205 1.07 11.03 26.70
C ALA A 205 0.27 9.96 27.46
N THR A 206 0.72 9.66 28.68
CA THR A 206 -0.10 9.57 29.91
C THR A 206 0.83 9.14 31.05
N ALA A 207 1.38 10.15 31.74
CA ALA A 207 1.70 10.02 33.17
C ALA A 207 0.39 10.12 33.97
#